data_AF-A0A3B8UPC9-F1
#
_entry.id   AF-A0A3B8UPC9-F1
#
_cell.length_a   1.000
_cell.length_b   1.000
_cell.length_c   1.000
_cell.angle_alpha   90.00
_cell.angle_beta   90.00
_cell.angle_gamma   90.00
#
_symmetry.space_group_name_H-M   'P 1'
#
loop_
_entity.id
_entity.type
_entity.pdbx_description
1 polymer ?
#
loop_
_entity_poly.entity_id
_entity_poly.type
_entity_poly.pdbx_seq_one_letter_code
_entity_poly.pdbx_strand_id
1 'polypeptide(L)'
;MSFTTFEFFLFALMALVVYYIIPKKVRWVWLLILSYMYYFSYHVTTVWMMILTTAVTYTGGILLGKLNSEKPDKDADRETKKAFKKDITNKKKKVVLCVILLSFGVLAVCKYTNFMIGNINGILSAFGSSERLSVLKLTLPLGISFYTFQS
;
A
#
# COMPACT_ATOMS: atom_id res chain seq x y z
N MET A 1 10.90 8.06 -14.28
CA MET A 1 11.45 9.42 -14.48
C MET A 1 12.08 9.88 -13.18
N SER A 2 13.25 10.52 -13.21
CA SER A 2 13.89 11.08 -12.00
C SER A 2 13.38 12.50 -11.75
N PHE A 3 13.34 12.95 -10.50
CA PHE A 3 12.96 14.33 -10.16
C PHE A 3 13.90 15.40 -10.74
N THR A 4 15.13 15.00 -11.08
CA THR A 4 16.16 15.90 -11.64
C THR A 4 16.09 16.01 -13.17
N THR A 5 15.23 15.25 -13.85
CA THR A 5 15.16 15.27 -15.31
C THR A 5 14.15 16.29 -15.82
N PHE A 6 14.44 16.89 -16.98
CA PHE A 6 13.53 17.81 -17.65
C PHE A 6 12.15 17.19 -17.95
N GLU A 7 12.12 15.89 -18.22
CA GLU A 7 10.88 15.12 -18.40
C GLU A 7 9.92 15.23 -17.21
N PHE A 8 10.45 15.24 -15.97
CA PHE A 8 9.63 15.38 -14.77
C PHE A 8 8.95 16.75 -14.70
N PHE A 9 9.67 17.83 -15.07
CA PHE A 9 9.11 19.18 -15.08
C PHE A 9 7.99 19.32 -16.11
N LEU A 10 8.17 18.78 -17.32
CA LEU A 10 7.11 18.76 -18.35
C LEU A 10 5.89 17.95 -17.88
N PHE A 11 6.12 16.77 -17.30
CA PHE A 11 5.07 15.94 -16.73
C PHE A 11 4.30 16.68 -15.63
N ALA A 12 4.99 17.31 -14.68
CA ALA A 12 4.39 18.04 -13.57
C ALA A 12 3.61 19.28 -14.05
N LEU A 13 4.14 20.01 -15.04
CA LEU A 13 3.46 21.16 -15.62
C LEU A 13 2.14 20.75 -16.29
N MET A 14 2.18 19.71 -17.13
CA MET A 14 0.99 19.14 -17.76
C MET A 14 -0.02 18.63 -16.72
N ALA A 15 0.47 17.91 -15.70
CA ALA A 15 -0.33 17.43 -14.58
C ALA A 15 -1.12 18.55 -13.90
N LEU A 16 -0.45 19.68 -13.62
CA LEU A 16 -1.07 20.84 -12.97
C LEU A 16 -2.07 21.54 -13.88
N VAL A 17 -1.74 21.77 -15.15
CA VAL A 17 -2.65 22.40 -16.12
C VAL A 17 -3.95 21.61 -16.20
N VAL A 18 -3.86 20.30 -16.39
CA VAL A 18 -5.04 19.43 -16.46
C VAL A 18 -5.78 19.39 -15.12
N TYR A 19 -5.08 19.37 -14.00
CA TYR A 19 -5.70 19.40 -12.66
C TYR A 19 -6.60 20.62 -12.45
N TYR A 20 -6.21 21.79 -12.94
CA TYR A 20 -7.00 23.01 -12.81
C TYR A 20 -8.17 23.09 -13.80
N ILE A 21 -8.04 22.50 -14.98
CA ILE A 21 -9.12 22.42 -16.00
C ILE A 21 -10.24 21.47 -15.57
N ILE A 22 -9.88 20.35 -14.94
CA ILE A 22 -10.82 19.27 -14.63
C ILE A 22 -11.73 19.60 -13.43
N PRO A 23 -13.02 19.17 -13.46
CA PRO A 23 -13.97 19.41 -12.38
C PRO A 23 -13.55 18.75 -11.07
N LYS A 24 -13.86 19.41 -9.94
CA LYS A 24 -13.42 19.00 -8.58
C LYS A 24 -13.71 17.53 -8.24
N LYS A 25 -14.80 16.95 -8.78
CA LYS A 25 -15.22 15.57 -8.49
C LYS A 25 -14.27 14.48 -9.00
N VAL A 26 -13.49 14.75 -10.05
CA VAL A 26 -12.61 13.74 -10.68
C VAL A 26 -11.12 14.06 -10.53
N ARG A 27 -10.78 15.18 -9.88
CA ARG A 27 -9.37 15.57 -9.62
C ARG A 27 -8.59 14.50 -8.87
N TRP A 28 -9.21 13.81 -7.93
CA TRP A 28 -8.55 12.73 -7.19
C TRP A 28 -8.20 11.54 -8.11
N VAL A 29 -9.05 11.23 -9.10
CA VAL A 29 -8.78 10.19 -10.10
C VAL A 29 -7.60 10.61 -10.98
N TRP A 30 -7.58 11.87 -11.41
CA TRP A 30 -6.45 12.42 -12.16
C TRP A 30 -5.13 12.30 -11.40
N LEU A 31 -5.11 12.72 -10.13
CA LEU A 31 -3.92 12.58 -9.28
C LEU A 31 -3.52 11.12 -9.07
N LEU A 32 -4.49 10.21 -8.94
CA LEU A 32 -4.24 8.78 -8.83
C LEU A 32 -3.57 8.23 -10.10
N ILE A 33 -4.10 8.55 -11.29
CA ILE A 33 -3.54 8.14 -12.58
C ILE A 33 -2.11 8.65 -12.72
N LEU A 34 -1.87 9.93 -12.43
CA LEU A 34 -0.54 10.52 -12.49
C LEU A 34 0.45 9.83 -11.55
N SER A 35 0.02 9.50 -10.32
CA SER A 35 0.83 8.73 -9.38
C SER A 35 1.24 7.38 -10.00
N TYR A 36 0.28 6.60 -10.51
CA TYR A 36 0.58 5.32 -11.15
C TYR A 36 1.49 5.46 -12.37
N MET A 37 1.25 6.45 -13.24
CA MET A 37 2.10 6.72 -14.40
C MET A 37 3.54 7.03 -13.99
N TYR A 38 3.71 7.89 -12.98
CA TYR A 38 5.04 8.26 -12.49
C TYR A 38 5.82 7.06 -11.95
N TYR A 39 5.19 6.24 -11.11
CA TYR A 39 5.82 5.04 -10.55
C TYR A 39 6.08 3.96 -11.62
N PHE A 40 5.19 3.83 -12.61
CA PHE A 40 5.39 2.93 -13.75
C PHE A 40 6.62 3.31 -14.56
N SER A 41 6.83 4.62 -14.80
CA SER A 41 8.02 5.13 -15.49
C SER A 41 9.32 5.01 -14.69
N TYR A 42 9.29 4.56 -13.42
CA TYR A 42 10.48 4.32 -12.61
C TYR A 42 10.82 2.83 -12.53
N HIS A 43 9.86 2.00 -12.13
CA HIS A 43 10.03 0.54 -12.13
C HIS A 43 8.66 -0.16 -12.14
N VAL A 44 8.43 -1.03 -13.12
CA VAL A 44 7.15 -1.75 -13.30
C VAL A 44 6.80 -2.61 -12.08
N THR A 45 7.80 -3.21 -11.42
CA THR A 45 7.57 -4.10 -10.26
C THR A 45 6.99 -3.39 -9.05
N THR A 46 7.26 -2.09 -8.90
CA THR A 46 6.70 -1.25 -7.84
C THR A 46 5.20 -1.07 -7.95
N VAL A 47 4.69 -0.98 -9.17
CA VAL A 47 3.29 -0.63 -9.43
C VAL A 47 2.35 -1.67 -8.84
N TRP A 48 2.69 -2.96 -8.93
CA TRP A 48 1.88 -4.02 -8.33
C TRP A 48 1.78 -3.90 -6.81
N MET A 49 2.86 -3.51 -6.14
CA MET A 49 2.84 -3.28 -4.69
C MET A 49 1.97 -2.08 -4.33
N MET A 50 2.07 -1.00 -5.11
CA MET A 50 1.27 0.20 -4.88
C MET A 50 -0.23 -0.05 -5.11
N ILE A 51 -0.59 -0.88 -6.11
CA ILE A 51 -1.97 -1.33 -6.30
C ILE A 51 -2.44 -2.12 -5.08
N LEU A 52 -1.64 -3.08 -4.61
CA LEU A 52 -1.99 -3.91 -3.46
C LEU A 52 -2.16 -3.07 -2.19
N THR A 53 -1.21 -2.19 -1.87
CA THR A 53 -1.30 -1.33 -0.68
C THR A 53 -2.47 -0.35 -0.77
N THR A 54 -2.76 0.20 -1.95
CA THR A 54 -3.94 1.06 -2.18
C THR A 54 -5.23 0.28 -1.97
N ALA A 55 -5.33 -0.95 -2.50
CA ALA A 55 -6.50 -1.79 -2.33
C ALA A 55 -6.72 -2.16 -0.86
N VAL A 56 -5.67 -2.55 -0.15
CA VAL A 56 -5.74 -2.93 1.27
C VAL A 56 -6.13 -1.74 2.16
N THR A 57 -5.48 -0.58 1.97
CA THR A 57 -5.79 0.62 2.75
C THR A 57 -7.19 1.16 2.44
N TYR A 58 -7.59 1.18 1.18
CA TYR A 58 -8.92 1.66 0.77
C TYR A 58 -10.05 0.76 1.28
N THR A 59 -9.91 -0.57 1.11
CA THR A 59 -10.91 -1.53 1.62
C THR A 59 -10.97 -1.52 3.14
N GLY A 60 -9.82 -1.41 3.82
CA GLY A 60 -9.73 -1.22 5.26
C GLY A 60 -10.48 0.02 5.74
N GLY A 61 -10.30 1.15 5.05
CA GLY A 61 -11.00 2.40 5.33
C GLY A 61 -12.53 2.27 5.19
N ILE A 62 -13.00 1.62 4.12
CA ILE A 62 -14.44 1.37 3.91
C ILE A 62 -15.01 0.47 5.01
N LEU A 63 -14.33 -0.62 5.36
CA LEU A 63 -14.74 -1.55 6.42
C LEU A 63 -14.84 -0.85 7.78
N LEU A 64 -13.84 -0.02 8.10
CA LEU A 64 -13.87 0.81 9.31
C LEU A 64 -15.00 1.83 9.28
N GLY A 65 -15.28 2.46 8.14
CA GLY A 65 -16.38 3.40 7.96
C GLY A 65 -17.76 2.75 8.19
N LYS A 66 -17.95 1.52 7.70
CA LYS A 66 -19.17 0.72 7.94
C LYS A 66 -19.34 0.41 9.42
N LEU A 67 -18.29 -0.12 10.07
CA LEU A 67 -18.29 -0.43 11.50
C LEU A 67 -18.44 0.82 12.40
N ASN A 68 -18.10 2.01 11.89
CA ASN A 68 -18.30 3.26 12.63
C ASN A 68 -19.72 3.81 12.50
N SER A 69 -20.43 3.43 11.44
CA SER A 69 -21.81 3.84 11.18
C SER A 69 -22.82 2.94 11.90
N GLU A 70 -22.41 1.73 12.29
CA GLU A 70 -23.20 0.80 13.11
C GLU A 70 -23.47 1.40 14.50
N LYS A 71 -24.76 1.67 14.77
CA LYS A 71 -25.24 2.20 16.06
C LYS A 71 -25.90 1.08 16.87
N PRO A 72 -25.75 1.09 18.20
CA PRO A 72 -26.50 0.18 19.05
C PRO A 72 -28.00 0.47 18.91
N ASP A 73 -28.80 -0.57 19.09
CA ASP A 73 -30.25 -0.44 19.11
C ASP A 73 -30.70 0.56 20.20
N LYS A 74 -31.69 1.39 19.88
CA LYS A 74 -32.12 2.51 20.74
C LYS A 74 -32.81 2.02 22.00
N ASP A 75 -33.62 0.96 21.86
CA ASP A 75 -34.44 0.40 22.95
C ASP A 75 -33.74 -0.71 23.74
N ALA A 76 -32.51 -1.07 23.36
CA ALA A 76 -31.71 -2.07 24.03
C ALA A 76 -31.27 -1.65 25.46
N ASP A 77 -31.21 -2.64 26.36
CA ASP A 77 -30.72 -2.49 27.72
C ASP A 77 -29.27 -1.95 27.80
N ARG A 78 -28.89 -1.40 28.97
CA ARG A 78 -27.54 -0.86 29.19
C ARG A 78 -26.45 -1.93 29.05
N GLU A 79 -26.72 -3.20 29.39
CA GLU A 79 -25.77 -4.30 29.23
C GLU A 79 -25.55 -4.68 27.76
N THR A 80 -26.63 -4.80 26.98
CA THR A 80 -26.56 -5.14 25.55
C THR A 80 -25.88 -4.03 24.74
N LYS A 81 -26.11 -2.75 25.10
CA LYS A 81 -25.39 -1.60 24.55
C LYS A 81 -23.88 -1.64 24.84
N LYS A 82 -23.46 -2.09 26.03
CA LYS A 82 -22.04 -2.26 26.37
C LYS A 82 -21.41 -3.42 25.57
N ALA A 83 -22.10 -4.55 25.48
CA ALA A 83 -21.64 -5.71 24.69
C ALA A 83 -21.45 -5.34 23.21
N PHE A 84 -22.40 -4.62 22.61
CA PHE A 84 -22.32 -4.14 21.22
C PHE A 84 -21.10 -3.26 20.99
N LYS A 85 -20.86 -2.25 21.85
CA LYS A 85 -19.69 -1.37 21.72
C LYS A 85 -18.37 -2.13 21.80
N LYS A 86 -18.30 -3.15 22.66
CA LYS A 86 -17.12 -4.01 22.81
C LYS A 86 -16.89 -4.86 21.55
N ASP A 87 -17.94 -5.44 20.97
CA ASP A 87 -17.86 -6.21 19.73
C ASP A 87 -17.39 -5.36 18.54
N ILE A 88 -17.99 -4.19 18.34
CA ILE A 88 -17.58 -3.24 17.29
C ILE A 88 -16.10 -2.85 17.45
N THR A 89 -15.66 -2.58 18.68
CA THR A 89 -14.26 -2.23 18.95
C THR A 89 -13.31 -3.37 18.60
N ASN A 90 -13.67 -4.61 18.92
CA ASN A 90 -12.87 -5.78 18.59
C ASN A 90 -12.81 -6.03 17.08
N LYS A 91 -13.94 -5.87 16.36
CA LYS A 91 -13.97 -5.95 14.89
C LYS A 91 -13.08 -4.90 14.25
N LYS A 92 -13.15 -3.64 14.72
CA LYS A 92 -12.27 -2.56 14.25
C LYS A 92 -10.80 -2.88 14.46
N LYS A 93 -10.42 -3.38 15.65
CA LYS A 93 -9.04 -3.80 15.95
C LYS A 93 -8.56 -4.89 14.99
N LYS A 94 -9.40 -5.90 14.69
CA LYS A 94 -9.05 -6.95 13.72
C LYS A 94 -8.83 -6.40 12.30
N VAL A 95 -9.68 -5.47 11.85
CA VAL A 95 -9.52 -4.82 10.54
C VAL A 95 -8.21 -4.03 10.48
N VAL A 96 -7.93 -3.19 11.48
CA VAL A 96 -6.67 -2.42 11.55
C VAL A 96 -5.46 -3.34 11.59
N LEU A 97 -5.49 -4.39 12.42
CA LEU A 97 -4.40 -5.36 12.51
C LEU A 97 -4.16 -6.04 11.15
N CYS A 98 -5.21 -6.42 10.43
CA CYS A 98 -5.11 -7.02 9.10
C CYS A 98 -4.46 -6.06 8.09
N VAL A 99 -4.91 -4.79 8.06
CA VAL A 99 -4.33 -3.75 7.18
C VAL A 99 -2.85 -3.53 7.48
N ILE A 100 -2.49 -3.42 8.76
CA ILE A 100 -1.10 -3.28 9.20
C ILE A 100 -0.28 -4.51 8.76
N LEU A 101 -0.72 -5.72 9.07
CA LEU A 101 0.01 -6.94 8.73
C LEU A 101 0.24 -7.08 7.23
N LEU A 102 -0.75 -6.73 6.40
CA LEU A 102 -0.61 -6.75 4.94
C LEU A 102 0.35 -5.67 4.44
N SER A 103 0.23 -4.42 4.93
CA SER A 103 1.11 -3.32 4.53
C SER A 103 2.57 -3.56 4.93
N PHE A 104 2.80 -4.01 6.17
CA PHE A 104 4.13 -4.37 6.64
C PHE A 104 4.64 -5.66 5.99
N GLY A 105 3.76 -6.61 5.69
CA GLY A 105 4.10 -7.84 4.97
C GLY A 105 4.67 -7.55 3.58
N VAL A 106 4.02 -6.67 2.81
CA VAL A 106 4.53 -6.22 1.50
C VAL A 106 5.90 -5.57 1.64
N LEU A 107 6.08 -4.69 2.63
CA LEU A 107 7.37 -4.04 2.89
C LEU A 107 8.45 -5.06 3.27
N ALA A 108 8.12 -6.03 4.12
CA ALA A 108 9.05 -7.07 4.55
C ALA A 108 9.48 -7.95 3.37
N VAL A 109 8.55 -8.38 2.51
CA VAL A 109 8.88 -9.10 1.28
C VAL A 109 9.85 -8.26 0.44
N CYS A 110 9.52 -7.01 0.13
CA CYS A 110 10.37 -6.18 -0.72
C CYS A 110 11.78 -5.96 -0.16
N LYS A 111 11.91 -5.77 1.15
CA LYS A 111 13.18 -5.48 1.79
C LYS A 111 14.04 -6.72 1.99
N TYR A 112 13.41 -7.85 2.34
CA TYR A 112 14.12 -9.06 2.74
C TYR A 112 14.18 -10.13 1.66
N THR A 113 13.46 -10.02 0.53
CA THR A 113 13.54 -11.00 -0.57
C THR A 113 14.97 -11.18 -1.07
N ASN A 114 15.73 -10.09 -1.27
CA ASN A 114 17.11 -10.21 -1.74
C ASN A 114 18.06 -10.84 -0.71
N PHE A 115 17.85 -10.55 0.58
CA PHE A 115 18.57 -11.20 1.66
C PHE A 115 18.22 -12.69 1.74
N MET A 116 16.93 -13.04 1.63
CA MET A 116 16.43 -14.41 1.65
C MET A 116 17.01 -15.23 0.50
N ILE A 117 16.95 -14.70 -0.73
CA ILE A 117 17.54 -15.33 -1.92
C ILE A 117 19.05 -15.53 -1.75
N GLY A 118 19.76 -14.56 -1.17
CA GLY A 118 21.18 -14.68 -0.86
C GLY A 118 21.49 -15.82 0.12
N ASN A 119 20.71 -15.96 1.19
CA ASN A 119 20.86 -17.05 2.15
C ASN A 119 20.52 -18.42 1.54
N ILE A 120 19.44 -18.50 0.77
CA ILE A 120 19.06 -19.74 0.06
C ILE A 120 20.16 -20.15 -0.90
N ASN A 121 20.68 -19.23 -1.71
CA ASN A 121 21.80 -19.51 -2.61
C ASN A 121 23.06 -19.94 -1.84
N GLY A 122 23.32 -19.36 -0.67
CA GLY A 122 24.42 -19.76 0.21
C GLY A 122 24.29 -21.22 0.69
N ILE A 123 23.10 -21.59 1.18
CA ILE A 123 22.82 -22.97 1.60
C ILE A 123 22.87 -23.93 0.40
N LEU A 124 22.28 -23.56 -0.74
CA LEU A 124 22.25 -24.39 -1.94
C LEU A 124 23.66 -24.64 -2.50
N SER A 125 24.54 -23.63 -2.41
CA SER A 125 25.95 -23.76 -2.76
C SER A 125 26.73 -24.66 -1.79
N ALA A 126 26.37 -24.68 -0.50
CA ALA A 126 26.94 -25.59 0.49
C ALA A 126 26.50 -27.04 0.27
N PHE A 127 25.33 -27.26 -0.35
CA PHE A 127 24.81 -28.58 -0.75
C PHE A 127 25.22 -29.00 -2.18
N GLY A 128 26.13 -28.27 -2.84
CA GLY A 128 26.74 -28.67 -4.11
C GLY A 128 25.93 -28.34 -5.38
N SER A 129 24.81 -27.62 -5.25
CA SER A 129 24.04 -27.14 -6.41
C SER A 129 24.55 -25.77 -6.89
N SER A 130 24.87 -25.67 -8.18
CA SER A 130 25.39 -24.46 -8.84
C SER A 130 24.30 -23.52 -9.39
N GLU A 131 23.04 -23.90 -9.21
CA GLU A 131 21.86 -23.12 -9.58
C GLU A 131 21.77 -21.87 -8.68
N ARG A 132 22.17 -20.71 -9.20
CA ARG A 132 22.00 -19.42 -8.52
C ARG A 132 20.63 -18.87 -8.85
N LEU A 133 19.74 -18.81 -7.86
CA LEU A 133 18.50 -18.04 -8.02
C LEU A 133 18.87 -16.58 -8.31
N SER A 134 18.38 -16.07 -9.43
CA SER A 134 18.64 -14.71 -9.87
C SER A 134 18.13 -13.74 -8.80
N VAL A 135 19.03 -12.93 -8.26
CA VAL A 135 18.69 -11.86 -7.33
C VAL A 135 17.73 -10.93 -8.07
N LEU A 136 16.47 -10.89 -7.65
CA LEU A 136 15.54 -9.92 -8.18
C LEU A 136 16.14 -8.54 -7.90
N LYS A 137 16.59 -7.83 -8.94
CA LYS A 137 16.92 -6.40 -8.89
C LYS A 137 15.61 -5.62 -8.67
N LEU A 138 15.00 -5.88 -7.54
CA LEU A 138 13.90 -5.14 -6.96
C LEU A 138 14.53 -3.86 -6.43
N THR A 139 14.81 -2.94 -7.33
CA THR A 139 15.19 -1.58 -6.99
C THR A 139 14.03 -1.04 -6.18
N LEU A 140 14.22 -0.94 -4.85
CA LEU A 140 13.23 -0.36 -3.97
C LEU A 140 12.90 1.02 -4.54
N PRO A 141 11.66 1.27 -4.97
CA PRO A 141 11.29 2.59 -5.44
C PRO A 141 11.48 3.53 -4.25
N LEU A 142 12.14 4.65 -4.51
CA LEU A 142 12.34 5.66 -3.48
C LEU A 142 10.97 5.98 -2.84
N GLY A 143 10.86 5.75 -1.53
CA GLY A 143 9.69 6.15 -0.77
C GLY A 143 8.68 5.08 -0.34
N ILE A 144 8.85 3.77 -0.62
CA ILE A 144 7.92 2.75 -0.03
C ILE A 144 7.91 2.85 1.49
N SER A 145 9.09 2.94 2.11
CA SER A 145 9.18 3.06 3.56
C SER A 145 8.42 4.29 4.07
N PHE A 146 8.54 5.43 3.40
CA PHE A 146 7.82 6.64 3.79
C PHE A 146 6.30 6.45 3.70
N TYR A 147 5.78 5.96 2.57
CA TYR A 147 4.34 5.72 2.42
C TYR A 147 3.81 4.64 3.37
N THR A 148 4.55 3.56 3.62
CA THR A 148 4.15 2.50 4.57
C THR A 148 4.17 2.97 6.02
N PHE A 149 5.09 3.86 6.41
CA PHE A 149 5.15 4.39 7.79
C PHE A 149 4.21 5.59 8.02
N GLN A 150 3.79 6.31 6.97
CA GLN A 150 2.88 7.44 7.08
C GLN A 150 1.39 7.04 6.94
N SER A 151 1.07 5.97 6.22
CA SER A 151 -0.32 5.49 6.00
C SER A 151 -0.90 4.77 7.22
#